data_AF-A0A962KC08-F1
#
_entry.id   AF-A0A962KC08-F1
#
_cell.length_a   1.000
_cell.length_b   1.000
_cell.length_c   1.000
_cell.angle_alpha   90.00
_cell.angle_beta   90.00
_cell.angle_gamma   90.00
#
_symmetry.space_group_name_H-M   'P 1'
#
loop_
_entity.id
_entity.type
_entity.pdbx_description
1 polymer ?
#
loop_
_entity_poly.entity_id
_entity_poly.type
_entity_poly.pdbx_seq_one_letter_code
_entity_poly.pdbx_strand_id
1 'polypeptide(L)'
;MKKLLATATLLASSIVATQAQACWFWEDCTYTKTKYPMVLAPGVLGFDKLVGFVDYWYGIPSAVQKSGGKVYTTSASAFNSSEARGEQLLAQVQNILAISGAAKVNLMGHSHGGFSVRYVATAIPSRVASVTTIHSPVKGVKGAAILTGTDGTVAGSLVQTVGTAVSNFITFLAGNSYKEDFMASMKSLDTAGAAAFNAKHPNGVPTTACGEGAYTTNGIKNYSWSGTSAVTNILDPLDTFFGVMSLVSTSEPNDGLVGQCVSHFGKVIRDNYPHNHDDAINQLFGVRGLFAPNPTDVYRQHANRLKNAGV
;
A
#
# COMPACT_ATOMS: atom_id res chain seq x y z
N MET A 1 30.30 -4.25 34.77
CA MET A 1 30.44 -5.36 33.80
C MET A 1 29.22 -6.30 33.85
N LYS A 2 28.12 -5.96 33.18
CA LYS A 2 27.02 -6.89 32.86
C LYS A 2 26.43 -6.50 31.50
N LYS A 3 27.03 -7.13 30.48
CA LYS A 3 26.55 -7.52 29.14
C LYS A 3 25.43 -6.68 28.50
N LEU A 4 25.82 -5.87 27.52
CA LEU A 4 24.99 -5.49 26.39
C LEU A 4 24.54 -6.75 25.64
N LEU A 5 23.23 -7.00 25.57
CA LEU A 5 22.63 -7.87 24.56
C LEU A 5 22.10 -6.95 23.46
N ALA A 6 22.95 -6.71 22.46
CA ALA A 6 22.51 -6.16 21.19
C ALA A 6 21.66 -7.21 20.49
N THR A 7 20.34 -7.00 20.47
CA THR A 7 19.40 -7.83 19.71
C THR A 7 19.56 -7.44 18.25
N ALA A 8 20.41 -8.16 17.51
CA ALA A 8 20.46 -8.09 16.06
C ALA A 8 19.20 -8.78 15.51
N THR A 9 18.16 -8.00 15.22
CA THR A 9 16.98 -8.49 14.51
C THR A 9 17.42 -8.78 13.06
N LEU A 10 17.69 -10.05 12.76
CA LEU A 10 17.82 -10.53 11.39
C LEU A 10 16.47 -10.34 10.70
N LEU A 11 16.31 -9.22 9.99
CA LEU A 11 15.28 -9.06 8.96
C LEU A 11 15.57 -10.11 7.89
N ALA A 12 14.81 -11.21 7.90
CA ALA A 12 14.80 -12.19 6.84
C ALA A 12 14.22 -11.54 5.58
N SER A 13 15.04 -10.78 4.87
CA SER A 13 14.77 -10.46 3.48
C SER A 13 14.75 -11.81 2.77
N SER A 14 13.60 -12.24 2.27
CA SER A 14 13.53 -13.41 1.40
C SER A 14 14.30 -13.11 0.13
N ILE A 15 15.61 -13.42 0.14
CA ILE A 15 16.44 -13.43 -1.05
C ILE A 15 16.00 -14.66 -1.84
N VAL A 16 14.95 -14.51 -2.64
CA VAL A 16 14.58 -15.54 -3.59
C VAL A 16 15.70 -15.59 -4.61
N ALA A 17 16.46 -16.69 -4.58
CA ALA A 17 17.46 -17.01 -5.58
C ALA A 17 16.87 -16.81 -6.98
N THR A 18 17.69 -16.28 -7.89
CA THR A 18 17.33 -16.10 -9.29
C THR A 18 16.84 -17.42 -9.87
N GLN A 19 15.51 -17.61 -9.94
CA GLN A 19 14.96 -18.68 -10.74
C GLN A 19 15.41 -18.40 -12.17
N ALA A 20 16.21 -19.30 -12.74
CA ALA A 20 16.49 -19.30 -14.16
C ALA A 20 15.14 -19.34 -14.89
N GLN A 21 14.73 -18.22 -15.47
CA GLN A 21 13.44 -18.12 -16.14
C GLN A 21 13.53 -18.87 -17.46
N ALA A 22 12.82 -19.99 -17.55
CA ALA A 22 12.54 -20.65 -18.81
C ALA A 22 11.60 -19.73 -19.63
N CYS A 23 12.20 -18.82 -20.38
CA CYS A 23 11.51 -17.93 -21.31
C CYS A 23 11.16 -18.69 -22.58
N TRP A 24 9.87 -18.84 -22.85
CA TRP A 24 9.38 -19.40 -24.10
C TRP A 24 9.44 -18.31 -25.18
N PHE A 25 9.72 -18.70 -26.42
CA PHE A 25 9.95 -17.79 -27.55
C PHE A 25 8.76 -16.88 -27.91
N TRP A 26 7.57 -17.13 -27.34
CA TRP A 26 6.35 -16.35 -27.54
C TRP A 26 6.01 -15.39 -26.39
N GLU A 27 6.77 -15.36 -25.27
CA GLU A 27 6.51 -14.44 -24.14
C GLU A 27 7.50 -13.25 -24.13
N ASP A 28 7.00 -12.01 -23.98
CA ASP A 28 7.88 -10.84 -23.70
C ASP A 28 8.40 -10.91 -22.25
N CYS A 29 9.55 -11.55 -22.10
CA CYS A 29 10.27 -11.70 -20.85
C CYS A 29 10.90 -10.39 -20.32
N THR A 30 10.69 -9.26 -20.98
CA THR A 30 11.15 -7.95 -20.53
C THR A 30 10.02 -6.98 -20.27
N TYR A 31 8.76 -7.41 -20.42
CA TYR A 31 7.58 -6.52 -20.33
C TYR A 31 7.58 -5.68 -19.04
N THR A 32 7.99 -6.25 -17.91
CA THR A 32 8.03 -5.57 -16.60
C THR A 32 9.44 -5.17 -16.15
N LYS A 33 10.45 -5.27 -17.03
CA LYS A 33 11.86 -4.96 -16.72
C LYS A 33 12.08 -3.44 -16.65
N THR A 34 11.83 -2.87 -15.48
CA THR A 34 12.12 -1.47 -15.14
C THR A 34 13.63 -1.20 -15.04
N LYS A 35 14.03 0.08 -15.13
CA LYS A 35 15.43 0.48 -14.95
C LYS A 35 15.88 0.32 -13.50
N TYR A 36 15.00 0.65 -12.56
CA TYR A 36 15.21 0.56 -11.13
C TYR A 36 14.28 -0.49 -10.50
N PRO A 37 14.70 -1.20 -9.44
CA PRO A 37 13.85 -2.18 -8.79
C PRO A 37 12.62 -1.53 -8.16
N MET A 38 11.51 -2.25 -8.17
CA MET A 38 10.28 -1.89 -7.46
C MET A 38 10.37 -2.31 -6.00
N VAL A 39 9.96 -1.43 -5.09
CA VAL A 39 9.90 -1.71 -3.65
C VAL A 39 8.46 -1.50 -3.18
N LEU A 40 7.84 -2.58 -2.68
CA LEU A 40 6.45 -2.60 -2.28
C LEU A 40 6.34 -2.40 -0.76
N ALA A 41 5.66 -1.31 -0.35
CA ALA A 41 5.40 -0.95 1.03
C ALA A 41 3.94 -1.24 1.41
N PRO A 42 3.69 -2.13 2.38
CA PRO A 42 2.34 -2.55 2.69
C PRO A 42 1.58 -1.52 3.55
N GLY A 43 0.27 -1.68 3.64
CA GLY A 43 -0.66 -0.87 4.42
C GLY A 43 -0.71 -1.22 5.91
N VAL A 44 -1.78 -0.79 6.58
CA VAL A 44 -2.12 -1.31 7.91
C VAL A 44 -2.30 -2.83 7.83
N LEU A 45 -1.91 -3.53 8.89
CA LEU A 45 -1.84 -5.01 8.89
C LEU A 45 -0.90 -5.56 7.79
N GLY A 46 0.09 -4.76 7.40
CA GLY A 46 1.09 -5.07 6.38
C GLY A 46 2.21 -5.99 6.88
N PHE A 47 1.92 -7.27 7.04
CA PHE A 47 2.92 -8.32 7.26
C PHE A 47 3.52 -8.77 5.91
N ASP A 48 4.69 -9.40 5.90
CA ASP A 48 5.11 -10.21 4.74
C ASP A 48 4.04 -11.29 4.41
N LYS A 49 3.31 -11.76 5.44
CA LYS A 49 2.23 -12.75 5.32
C LYS A 49 0.99 -12.37 6.14
N LEU A 50 -0.15 -12.14 5.49
CA LEU A 50 -1.48 -12.17 6.10
C LEU A 50 -1.74 -13.56 6.69
N VAL A 51 -2.41 -13.59 7.85
CA VAL A 51 -2.79 -14.81 8.61
C VAL A 51 -1.62 -15.77 8.89
N GLY A 52 -0.37 -15.30 8.84
CA GLY A 52 0.85 -16.07 9.11
C GLY A 52 1.37 -16.94 7.94
N PHE A 53 0.61 -17.10 6.85
CA PHE A 53 1.00 -17.96 5.72
C PHE A 53 0.73 -17.39 4.32
N VAL A 54 -0.05 -16.32 4.16
CA VAL A 54 -0.48 -15.80 2.86
C VAL A 54 0.25 -14.50 2.53
N ASP A 55 1.01 -14.44 1.45
CA ASP A 55 1.73 -13.22 1.09
C ASP A 55 0.80 -12.01 0.96
N TYR A 56 1.13 -10.87 1.57
CA TYR A 56 0.33 -9.63 1.48
C TYR A 56 0.06 -9.23 0.02
N TRP A 57 1.09 -9.32 -0.82
CA TRP A 57 1.04 -9.05 -2.24
C TRP A 57 0.77 -10.35 -3.01
N TYR A 58 -0.46 -10.86 -2.96
CA TYR A 58 -0.76 -12.23 -3.40
C TYR A 58 -0.53 -12.44 -4.91
N GLY A 59 0.53 -13.18 -5.27
CA GLY A 59 0.90 -13.45 -6.67
C GLY A 59 1.43 -12.24 -7.45
N ILE A 60 1.51 -11.05 -6.85
CA ILE A 60 1.95 -9.83 -7.53
C ILE A 60 3.46 -9.83 -7.81
N PRO A 61 4.36 -10.11 -6.81
CA PRO A 61 5.79 -10.15 -7.08
C PRO A 61 6.15 -11.18 -8.13
N SER A 62 5.57 -12.39 -8.07
CA SER A 62 5.83 -13.46 -9.03
C SER A 62 5.34 -13.09 -10.44
N ALA A 63 4.14 -12.50 -10.57
CA ALA A 63 3.62 -12.03 -11.85
C ALA A 63 4.51 -10.95 -12.48
N VAL A 64 5.05 -10.03 -11.67
CA VAL A 64 5.99 -9.01 -12.16
C VAL A 64 7.35 -9.62 -12.50
N GLN A 65 7.88 -10.51 -11.66
CA GLN A 65 9.16 -11.17 -11.89
C GLN A 65 9.13 -12.05 -13.14
N LYS A 66 8.01 -12.70 -13.46
CA LYS A 66 7.82 -13.54 -14.68
C LYS A 66 8.22 -12.82 -15.98
N SER A 67 8.14 -11.48 -16.03
CA SER A 67 8.50 -10.70 -17.22
C SER A 67 9.68 -9.74 -17.01
N GLY A 68 10.61 -10.12 -16.12
CA GLY A 68 11.92 -9.50 -15.99
C GLY A 68 12.00 -8.34 -14.99
N GLY A 69 10.90 -7.99 -14.31
CA GLY A 69 10.89 -6.99 -13.25
C GLY A 69 11.61 -7.46 -11.98
N LYS A 70 12.30 -6.53 -11.31
CA LYS A 70 12.88 -6.76 -9.97
C LYS A 70 11.97 -6.16 -8.92
N VAL A 71 11.53 -6.98 -7.96
CA VAL A 71 10.58 -6.57 -6.90
C VAL A 71 11.14 -6.97 -5.55
N TYR A 72 11.08 -6.04 -4.60
CA TYR A 72 11.35 -6.27 -3.18
C TYR A 72 10.08 -5.95 -2.39
N THR A 73 9.62 -6.89 -1.58
CA THR A 73 8.58 -6.62 -0.58
C THR A 73 9.25 -6.16 0.71
N THR A 74 8.59 -5.26 1.43
CA THR A 74 9.03 -4.75 2.72
C THR A 74 7.98 -5.03 3.77
N SER A 75 8.39 -5.00 5.03
CA SER A 75 7.52 -5.15 6.18
C SER A 75 7.52 -3.87 7.01
N ALA A 76 6.42 -3.55 7.67
CA ALA A 76 6.35 -2.44 8.61
C ALA A 76 5.43 -2.81 9.77
N SER A 77 5.46 -2.02 10.84
CA SER A 77 4.44 -2.10 11.89
C SER A 77 3.05 -2.09 11.28
N ALA A 78 2.18 -2.98 11.76
CA ALA A 78 0.80 -3.07 11.32
C ALA A 78 0.01 -1.80 11.67
N PHE A 79 0.34 -1.21 12.81
CA PHE A 79 -0.22 0.03 13.33
C PHE A 79 0.90 0.88 13.94
N ASN A 80 1.17 2.03 13.34
CA ASN A 80 1.99 3.06 13.96
C ASN A 80 1.75 4.40 13.25
N SER A 81 2.44 5.46 13.67
CA SER A 81 2.41 6.72 12.94
C SER A 81 3.00 6.57 11.52
N SER A 82 2.55 7.43 10.61
CA SER A 82 3.12 7.52 9.25
C SER A 82 4.63 7.74 9.27
N GLU A 83 5.14 8.57 10.19
CA GLU A 83 6.57 8.81 10.37
C GLU A 83 7.33 7.57 10.86
N ALA A 84 6.80 6.84 11.85
CA ALA A 84 7.45 5.63 12.35
C ALA A 84 7.53 4.53 11.27
N ARG A 85 6.45 4.33 10.52
CA ARG A 85 6.44 3.39 9.38
C ARG A 85 7.35 3.88 8.25
N GLY A 86 7.45 5.20 8.06
CA GLY A 86 8.37 5.84 7.11
C GLY A 86 9.84 5.55 7.42
N GLU A 87 10.25 5.65 8.68
CA GLU A 87 11.61 5.31 9.13
C GLU A 87 11.93 3.82 8.96
N GLN A 88 10.99 2.94 9.30
CA GLN A 88 11.13 1.49 9.07
C GLN A 88 11.33 1.17 7.58
N LEU A 89 10.56 1.81 6.70
CA LEU A 89 10.72 1.64 5.26
C LEU A 89 12.04 2.25 4.76
N LEU A 90 12.45 3.41 5.28
CA LEU A 90 13.70 4.06 4.89
C LEU A 90 14.90 3.15 5.12
N ALA A 91 14.99 2.51 6.30
CA ALA A 91 16.06 1.57 6.61
C ALA A 91 16.08 0.38 5.64
N GLN A 92 14.92 -0.18 5.31
CA GLN A 92 14.82 -1.28 4.34
C GLN A 92 15.19 -0.85 2.92
N VAL A 93 14.77 0.35 2.47
CA VAL A 93 15.13 0.87 1.15
C VAL A 93 16.64 1.12 1.06
N GLN A 94 17.28 1.62 2.12
CA GLN A 94 18.73 1.76 2.17
C GLN A 94 19.44 0.40 2.05
N ASN A 95 18.95 -0.62 2.74
CA ASN A 95 19.47 -1.99 2.61
C ASN A 95 19.27 -2.53 1.18
N ILE A 96 18.08 -2.35 0.59
CA ILE A 96 17.77 -2.78 -0.78
C ILE A 96 18.71 -2.11 -1.79
N LEU A 97 18.94 -0.80 -1.66
CA LEU A 97 19.89 -0.05 -2.50
C LEU A 97 21.31 -0.61 -2.35
N ALA A 98 21.73 -0.94 -1.12
CA ALA A 98 23.05 -1.49 -0.84
C ALA A 98 23.24 -2.90 -1.45
N ILE A 99 22.28 -3.81 -1.28
CA ILE A 99 22.40 -5.20 -1.76
C ILE A 99 22.17 -5.32 -3.27
N SER A 100 21.34 -4.46 -3.86
CA SER A 100 21.02 -4.51 -5.29
C SER A 100 22.02 -3.74 -6.16
N GLY A 101 22.80 -2.82 -5.57
CA GLY A 101 23.65 -1.89 -6.29
C GLY A 101 22.87 -0.85 -7.12
N ALA A 102 21.54 -0.77 -6.96
CA ALA A 102 20.73 0.16 -7.72
C ALA A 102 20.96 1.62 -7.30
N ALA A 103 21.03 2.52 -8.27
CA ALA A 103 21.16 3.96 -7.99
C ALA A 103 19.86 4.55 -7.42
N LYS A 104 18.71 4.05 -7.85
CA LYS A 104 17.38 4.48 -7.38
C LYS A 104 16.44 3.28 -7.20
N VAL A 105 15.26 3.52 -6.64
CA VAL A 105 14.13 2.58 -6.57
C VAL A 105 12.83 3.20 -7.09
N ASN A 106 11.90 2.36 -7.55
CA ASN A 106 10.50 2.71 -7.80
C ASN A 106 9.67 2.29 -6.57
N LEU A 107 9.21 3.26 -5.79
CA LEU A 107 8.43 2.99 -4.58
C LEU A 107 6.95 2.82 -4.91
N MET A 108 6.32 1.80 -4.34
CA MET A 108 4.88 1.53 -4.49
C MET A 108 4.27 1.23 -3.13
N GLY A 109 3.29 2.02 -2.70
CA GLY A 109 2.69 1.91 -1.37
C GLY A 109 1.20 1.64 -1.45
N HIS A 110 0.74 0.54 -0.83
CA HIS A 110 -0.69 0.26 -0.68
C HIS A 110 -1.23 0.87 0.61
N SER A 111 -2.43 1.47 0.58
CA SER A 111 -3.10 1.97 1.78
C SER A 111 -2.19 2.92 2.58
N HIS A 112 -1.94 2.64 3.86
CA HIS A 112 -1.01 3.41 4.70
C HIS A 112 0.46 3.37 4.20
N GLY A 113 0.85 2.34 3.43
CA GLY A 113 2.15 2.28 2.76
C GLY A 113 2.39 3.43 1.78
N GLY A 114 1.31 4.06 1.27
CA GLY A 114 1.39 5.30 0.49
C GLY A 114 2.05 6.46 1.25
N PHE A 115 1.85 6.54 2.56
CA PHE A 115 2.52 7.52 3.41
C PHE A 115 4.00 7.16 3.59
N SER A 116 4.29 5.89 3.85
CA SER A 116 5.67 5.40 4.01
C SER A 116 6.52 5.70 2.77
N VAL A 117 6.03 5.43 1.56
CA VAL A 117 6.80 5.72 0.34
C VAL A 117 7.01 7.21 0.10
N ARG A 118 6.04 8.05 0.46
CA ARG A 118 6.15 9.51 0.36
C ARG A 118 7.15 10.06 1.39
N TYR A 119 7.18 9.49 2.58
CA TYR A 119 8.20 9.80 3.59
C TYR A 119 9.62 9.54 3.05
N VAL A 120 9.86 8.32 2.52
CA VAL A 120 11.16 7.95 1.95
C VAL A 120 11.53 8.82 0.76
N ALA A 121 10.57 9.17 -0.09
CA ALA A 121 10.80 10.09 -1.22
C ALA A 121 11.21 11.50 -0.79
N THR A 122 10.76 11.96 0.38
CA THR A 122 11.24 13.21 0.98
C THR A 122 12.61 13.05 1.63
N ALA A 123 12.87 11.92 2.29
CA ALA A 123 14.12 11.69 3.04
C ALA A 123 15.33 11.46 2.14
N ILE A 124 15.18 10.70 1.04
CA ILE A 124 16.26 10.35 0.10
C ILE A 124 15.87 10.59 -1.36
N PRO A 125 15.47 11.81 -1.75
CA PRO A 125 14.87 12.11 -3.06
C PRO A 125 15.78 11.73 -4.24
N SER A 126 17.09 11.83 -4.09
CA SER A 126 18.06 11.46 -5.11
C SER A 126 18.12 9.95 -5.39
N ARG A 127 17.60 9.13 -4.47
CA ARG A 127 17.55 7.66 -4.57
C ARG A 127 16.17 7.12 -4.94
N VAL A 128 15.21 7.98 -5.24
CA VAL A 128 13.85 7.60 -5.66
C VAL A 128 13.62 8.02 -7.11
N ALA A 129 13.08 7.10 -7.91
CA ALA A 129 12.77 7.33 -9.32
C ALA A 129 11.27 7.56 -9.55
N SER A 130 10.42 6.83 -8.83
CA SER A 130 8.99 7.04 -8.82
C SER A 130 8.37 6.76 -7.45
N VAL A 131 7.20 7.35 -7.22
CA VAL A 131 6.27 7.02 -6.14
C VAL A 131 4.92 6.67 -6.75
N THR A 132 4.39 5.52 -6.36
CA THR A 132 3.04 5.08 -6.73
C THR A 132 2.22 4.82 -5.46
N THR A 133 1.08 5.49 -5.29
CA THR A 133 0.15 5.22 -4.19
C THR A 133 -1.03 4.40 -4.70
N ILE A 134 -1.41 3.37 -3.94
CA ILE A 134 -2.37 2.37 -4.36
C ILE A 134 -3.42 2.31 -3.27
N HIS A 135 -4.65 2.73 -3.56
CA HIS A 135 -5.73 2.77 -2.56
C HIS A 135 -5.30 3.50 -1.26
N SER A 136 -4.39 4.48 -1.37
CA SER A 136 -3.84 5.16 -0.20
C SER A 136 -4.70 6.36 0.15
N PRO A 137 -5.09 6.57 1.41
CA PRO A 137 -5.89 7.73 1.80
C PRO A 137 -5.01 8.99 1.90
N VAL A 138 -4.53 9.50 0.76
CA VAL A 138 -3.57 10.62 0.66
C VAL A 138 -4.08 11.86 1.40
N LYS A 139 -5.39 12.13 1.39
CA LYS A 139 -6.03 13.22 2.12
C LYS A 139 -6.77 12.78 3.40
N GLY A 140 -6.52 11.54 3.82
CA GLY A 140 -7.13 10.92 4.99
C GLY A 140 -8.56 10.46 4.76
N VAL A 141 -9.08 9.71 5.72
CA VAL A 141 -10.45 9.19 5.74
C VAL A 141 -11.21 9.83 6.90
N LYS A 142 -12.47 10.20 6.67
CA LYS A 142 -13.32 10.79 7.72
C LYS A 142 -13.70 9.75 8.77
N GLY A 143 -13.93 8.50 8.33
CA GLY A 143 -14.30 7.39 9.21
C GLY A 143 -13.26 6.95 10.24
N ALA A 144 -11.99 7.38 10.12
CA ALA A 144 -10.98 7.07 11.15
C ALA A 144 -11.33 7.66 12.53
N ALA A 145 -12.01 8.82 12.56
CA ALA A 145 -12.46 9.44 13.80
C ALA A 145 -13.66 8.70 14.46
N ILE A 146 -14.44 7.98 13.65
CA ILE A 146 -15.54 7.11 14.12
C ILE A 146 -14.94 5.87 14.79
N LEU A 147 -13.88 5.30 14.21
CA LEU A 147 -13.15 4.16 14.77
C LEU A 147 -12.46 4.46 16.11
N THR A 148 -12.09 5.71 16.36
CA THR A 148 -11.51 6.15 17.63
C THR A 148 -12.55 6.58 18.68
N GLY A 149 -13.85 6.47 18.37
CA GLY A 149 -14.95 6.83 19.29
C GLY A 149 -15.03 8.33 19.63
N THR A 150 -14.35 9.17 18.86
CA THR A 150 -14.26 10.62 19.10
C THR A 150 -15.35 11.41 18.36
N ASP A 151 -16.08 10.75 17.45
CA ASP A 151 -17.22 11.32 16.75
C ASP A 151 -18.52 10.86 17.44
N GLY A 152 -19.13 11.76 18.21
CA GLY A 152 -20.36 11.49 18.98
C GLY A 152 -21.65 11.45 18.15
N THR A 153 -21.54 11.44 16.81
CA THR A 153 -22.68 11.60 15.89
C THR A 153 -23.24 10.27 15.35
N VAL A 154 -22.64 9.13 15.70
CA VAL A 154 -23.00 7.83 15.14
C VAL A 154 -23.90 7.02 16.08
N ALA A 155 -24.98 6.41 15.54
CA ALA A 155 -25.89 5.57 16.30
C ALA A 155 -25.16 4.39 16.96
N GLY A 156 -25.49 4.08 18.22
CA GLY A 156 -24.79 3.04 19.01
C GLY A 156 -24.80 1.65 18.38
N SER A 157 -25.83 1.30 17.60
CA SER A 157 -25.88 0.04 16.84
C SER A 157 -24.84 -0.03 15.72
N LEU A 158 -24.60 1.08 15.02
CA LEU A 158 -23.58 1.15 13.96
C LEU A 158 -22.17 1.06 14.56
N VAL A 159 -21.94 1.69 15.71
CA VAL A 159 -20.68 1.57 16.47
C VAL A 159 -20.39 0.11 16.84
N GLN A 160 -21.42 -0.64 17.29
CA GLN A 160 -21.26 -2.05 17.62
C GLN A 160 -20.95 -2.91 16.38
N THR A 161 -21.65 -2.71 15.27
CA THR A 161 -21.39 -3.45 14.01
C THR A 161 -19.99 -3.18 13.48
N VAL A 162 -19.54 -1.93 13.48
CA VAL A 162 -18.18 -1.55 13.09
C VAL A 162 -17.14 -2.16 14.05
N GLY A 163 -17.37 -2.07 15.36
CA GLY A 163 -16.49 -2.67 16.37
C GLY A 163 -16.31 -4.18 16.20
N THR A 164 -17.41 -4.91 15.93
CA THR A 164 -17.37 -6.35 15.64
C THR A 164 -16.63 -6.63 14.33
N ALA A 165 -16.88 -5.85 13.28
CA ALA A 165 -16.19 -6.02 11.99
C ALA A 165 -14.67 -5.84 12.14
N VAL A 166 -14.23 -4.80 12.84
CA VAL A 166 -12.81 -4.53 13.14
C VAL A 166 -12.21 -5.64 14.00
N SER A 167 -12.90 -6.10 15.05
CA SER A 167 -12.42 -7.20 15.89
C SER A 167 -12.23 -8.48 15.09
N ASN A 168 -13.21 -8.87 14.27
CA ASN A 168 -13.13 -10.08 13.45
C ASN A 168 -12.02 -9.98 12.40
N PHE A 169 -11.84 -8.81 11.79
CA PHE A 169 -10.77 -8.56 10.83
C PHE A 169 -9.38 -8.63 11.49
N ILE A 170 -9.22 -8.07 12.69
CA ILE A 170 -7.97 -8.18 13.46
C ILE A 170 -7.70 -9.62 13.88
N THR A 171 -8.70 -10.33 14.39
CA THR A 171 -8.58 -11.75 14.78
C THR A 171 -8.23 -12.64 13.59
N PHE A 172 -8.79 -12.34 12.43
CA PHE A 172 -8.43 -13.01 11.18
C PHE A 172 -6.94 -12.81 10.87
N LEU A 173 -6.39 -11.61 11.08
CA LEU A 173 -5.07 -11.18 10.62
C LEU A 173 -3.93 -11.24 11.67
N ALA A 174 -4.17 -11.64 12.91
CA ALA A 174 -3.19 -11.54 14.00
C ALA A 174 -1.97 -12.49 13.85
N GLY A 175 -0.74 -11.93 13.85
CA GLY A 175 0.52 -12.71 13.83
C GLY A 175 1.88 -11.98 13.75
N ASN A 176 2.14 -10.81 14.39
CA ASN A 176 3.49 -10.17 14.38
C ASN A 176 4.13 -9.95 15.76
N SER A 177 5.40 -9.54 15.69
CA SER A 177 6.34 -9.24 16.77
C SER A 177 6.74 -7.75 16.84
N TYR A 178 6.06 -6.84 16.13
CA TYR A 178 6.33 -5.40 16.21
C TYR A 178 5.62 -4.74 17.41
N LYS A 179 6.16 -3.63 17.91
CA LYS A 179 5.45 -2.78 18.89
C LYS A 179 4.42 -1.93 18.13
N GLU A 180 3.15 -2.27 18.31
CA GLU A 180 2.02 -1.64 17.61
C GLU A 180 1.43 -0.46 18.40
N ASP A 181 0.96 0.56 17.67
CA ASP A 181 0.23 1.72 18.16
C ASP A 181 -0.96 2.02 17.21
N PHE A 182 -2.11 1.42 17.53
CA PHE A 182 -3.35 1.57 16.79
C PHE A 182 -3.84 3.02 16.75
N MET A 183 -3.76 3.73 17.87
CA MET A 183 -4.25 5.12 17.96
C MET A 183 -3.39 6.06 17.13
N ALA A 184 -2.07 5.87 17.11
CA ALA A 184 -1.18 6.63 16.23
C ALA A 184 -1.45 6.36 14.75
N SER A 185 -1.81 5.12 14.39
CA SER A 185 -2.20 4.77 13.02
C SER A 185 -3.49 5.47 12.61
N MET A 186 -4.56 5.38 13.42
CA MET A 186 -5.82 6.05 13.12
C MET A 186 -5.67 7.57 13.03
N LYS A 187 -4.92 8.18 13.97
CA LYS A 187 -4.60 9.61 13.92
C LYS A 187 -3.83 10.00 12.66
N SER A 188 -2.96 9.13 12.15
CA SER A 188 -2.20 9.42 10.92
C SER A 188 -3.06 9.37 9.66
N LEU A 189 -4.10 8.52 9.67
CA LEU A 189 -4.98 8.26 8.53
C LEU A 189 -6.25 9.12 8.55
N ASP A 190 -6.57 9.78 9.66
CA ASP A 190 -7.63 10.78 9.69
C ASP A 190 -7.27 12.01 8.82
N THR A 191 -8.28 12.84 8.53
CA THR A 191 -8.10 14.02 7.66
C THR A 191 -7.07 15.03 8.22
N ALA A 192 -7.01 15.21 9.54
CA ALA A 192 -6.12 16.18 10.17
C ALA A 192 -4.66 15.70 10.17
N GLY A 193 -4.42 14.44 10.52
CA GLY A 193 -3.11 13.80 10.45
C GLY A 193 -2.60 13.69 9.02
N ALA A 194 -3.46 13.32 8.07
CA ALA A 194 -3.09 13.30 6.66
C ALA A 194 -2.74 14.71 6.14
N ALA A 195 -3.49 15.75 6.53
CA ALA A 195 -3.16 17.13 6.20
C ALA A 195 -1.82 17.57 6.79
N ALA A 196 -1.55 17.25 8.06
CA ALA A 196 -0.28 17.54 8.72
C ALA A 196 0.90 16.81 8.05
N PHE A 197 0.70 15.56 7.64
CA PHE A 197 1.68 14.80 6.87
C PHE A 197 1.90 15.41 5.48
N ASN A 198 0.84 15.78 4.78
CA ASN A 198 0.90 16.39 3.46
C ASN A 198 1.65 17.72 3.45
N ALA A 199 1.55 18.51 4.53
CA ALA A 199 2.32 19.74 4.69
C ALA A 199 3.84 19.50 4.71
N LYS A 200 4.29 18.36 5.25
CA LYS A 200 5.71 17.97 5.27
C LYS A 200 6.15 17.23 4.00
N HIS A 201 5.22 16.52 3.36
CA HIS A 201 5.47 15.65 2.21
C HIS A 201 4.59 16.02 0.99
N PRO A 202 4.61 17.25 0.47
CA PRO A 202 3.59 17.75 -0.46
C PRO A 202 3.71 17.22 -1.89
N ASN A 203 4.85 16.64 -2.27
CA ASN A 203 5.14 16.21 -3.63
C ASN A 203 4.07 15.24 -4.14
N GLY A 204 3.44 15.54 -5.28
CA GLY A 204 2.40 14.72 -5.88
C GLY A 204 1.01 14.84 -5.24
N VAL A 205 0.82 15.60 -4.15
CA VAL A 205 -0.51 15.81 -3.55
C VAL A 205 -1.34 16.77 -4.42
N PRO A 206 -2.59 16.42 -4.80
CA PRO A 206 -3.48 17.33 -5.53
C PRO A 206 -3.85 18.57 -4.72
N THR A 207 -3.80 19.75 -5.35
CA THR A 207 -4.23 21.02 -4.71
C THR A 207 -5.74 21.16 -4.66
N THR A 208 -6.48 20.55 -5.59
CA THR A 208 -7.94 20.52 -5.61
C THR A 208 -8.47 19.25 -4.95
N ALA A 209 -9.75 19.25 -4.52
CA ALA A 209 -10.34 18.15 -3.75
C ALA A 209 -10.22 16.78 -4.44
N CYS A 210 -10.55 16.69 -5.73
CA CYS A 210 -10.58 15.45 -6.51
C CYS A 210 -9.76 15.52 -7.82
N GLY A 211 -8.85 16.49 -7.94
CA GLY A 211 -7.99 16.58 -9.11
C GLY A 211 -6.77 15.67 -9.01
N GLU A 212 -5.85 15.85 -9.93
CA GLU A 212 -4.54 15.20 -9.92
C GLU A 212 -3.48 16.09 -9.25
N GLY A 213 -2.35 15.47 -8.89
CA GLY A 213 -1.18 16.17 -8.38
C GLY A 213 -0.10 16.33 -9.43
N ALA A 214 1.04 16.91 -9.05
CA ALA A 214 2.19 17.02 -9.95
C ALA A 214 2.70 15.64 -10.39
N TYR A 215 2.68 15.36 -11.70
CA TYR A 215 3.12 14.07 -12.26
C TYR A 215 4.62 13.83 -12.07
N THR A 216 5.40 14.90 -11.89
CA THR A 216 6.82 14.81 -11.58
C THR A 216 7.20 15.95 -10.65
N THR A 217 8.00 15.65 -9.62
CA THR A 217 8.57 16.65 -8.70
C THR A 217 9.97 16.22 -8.32
N ASN A 218 10.97 17.11 -8.42
CA ASN A 218 12.37 16.80 -8.13
C ASN A 218 12.92 15.56 -8.87
N GLY A 219 12.45 15.34 -10.10
CA GLY A 219 12.84 14.16 -10.91
C GLY A 219 12.22 12.83 -10.45
N ILE A 220 11.27 12.85 -9.51
CA ILE A 220 10.48 11.69 -9.07
C ILE A 220 9.15 11.70 -9.81
N LYS A 221 8.80 10.61 -10.48
CA LYS A 221 7.50 10.45 -11.15
C LYS A 221 6.44 9.98 -10.17
N ASN A 222 5.27 10.61 -10.16
CA ASN A 222 4.20 10.35 -9.19
C ASN A 222 2.98 9.76 -9.88
N TYR A 223 2.45 8.65 -9.34
CA TYR A 223 1.30 7.94 -9.88
C TYR A 223 0.34 7.49 -8.77
N SER A 224 -0.92 7.27 -9.12
CA SER A 224 -1.86 6.59 -8.25
C SER A 224 -2.88 5.74 -9.00
N TRP A 225 -3.45 4.77 -8.28
CA TRP A 225 -4.74 4.20 -8.66
C TRP A 225 -5.55 3.77 -7.44
N SER A 226 -6.86 3.63 -7.62
CA SER A 226 -7.79 3.19 -6.59
C SER A 226 -9.02 2.48 -7.16
N GLY A 227 -9.90 2.06 -6.26
CA GLY A 227 -11.14 1.34 -6.52
C GLY A 227 -12.34 2.03 -5.90
N THR A 228 -13.54 1.64 -6.35
CA THR A 228 -14.81 2.26 -5.94
C THR A 228 -15.89 1.23 -5.64
N SER A 229 -15.50 -0.02 -5.36
CA SER A 229 -16.44 -1.11 -5.11
C SER A 229 -16.12 -1.79 -3.79
N ALA A 230 -16.81 -1.42 -2.72
CA ALA A 230 -16.60 -1.99 -1.38
C ALA A 230 -16.96 -3.48 -1.28
N VAL A 231 -17.88 -3.97 -2.13
CA VAL A 231 -18.26 -5.39 -2.22
C VAL A 231 -18.14 -5.81 -3.68
N THR A 232 -17.30 -6.79 -3.95
CA THR A 232 -16.92 -7.32 -5.26
C THR A 232 -17.16 -8.83 -5.37
N ASN A 233 -17.01 -9.61 -4.29
CA ASN A 233 -17.24 -11.04 -4.25
C ASN A 233 -17.79 -11.52 -2.90
N ILE A 234 -19.03 -11.98 -2.89
CA ILE A 234 -19.72 -12.48 -1.66
C ILE A 234 -19.10 -13.75 -1.06
N LEU A 235 -18.23 -14.44 -1.80
CA LEU A 235 -17.50 -15.62 -1.30
C LEU A 235 -16.23 -15.24 -0.56
N ASP A 236 -15.77 -13.99 -0.68
CA ASP A 236 -14.67 -13.46 0.10
C ASP A 236 -15.20 -12.97 1.47
N PRO A 237 -14.74 -13.54 2.60
CA PRO A 237 -15.17 -13.07 3.92
C PRO A 237 -14.78 -11.60 4.19
N LEU A 238 -13.75 -11.06 3.53
CA LEU A 238 -13.28 -9.69 3.73
C LEU A 238 -14.23 -8.66 3.10
N ASP A 239 -14.98 -9.04 2.07
CA ASP A 239 -15.97 -8.17 1.43
C ASP A 239 -17.07 -7.70 2.39
N THR A 240 -17.45 -8.53 3.35
CA THR A 240 -18.43 -8.13 4.37
C THR A 240 -17.86 -7.02 5.24
N PHE A 241 -16.56 -7.09 5.58
CA PHE A 241 -15.87 -6.05 6.34
C PHE A 241 -15.83 -4.74 5.55
N PHE A 242 -15.40 -4.78 4.28
CA PHE A 242 -15.32 -3.59 3.43
C PHE A 242 -16.69 -2.99 3.14
N GLY A 243 -17.72 -3.82 2.93
CA GLY A 243 -19.10 -3.37 2.80
C GLY A 243 -19.59 -2.60 4.03
N VAL A 244 -19.35 -3.12 5.24
CA VAL A 244 -19.72 -2.44 6.50
C VAL A 244 -18.94 -1.15 6.69
N MET A 245 -17.63 -1.18 6.45
CA MET A 245 -16.77 -0.01 6.61
C MET A 245 -17.12 1.11 5.62
N SER A 246 -17.57 0.76 4.41
CA SER A 246 -17.97 1.74 3.39
C SER A 246 -19.07 2.70 3.88
N LEU A 247 -19.93 2.25 4.81
CA LEU A 247 -21.04 3.02 5.37
C LEU A 247 -20.57 4.16 6.27
N VAL A 248 -19.35 4.07 6.82
CA VAL A 248 -18.80 5.02 7.79
C VAL A 248 -17.54 5.73 7.28
N SER A 249 -16.90 5.19 6.25
CA SER A 249 -15.64 5.73 5.71
C SER A 249 -15.84 7.06 4.97
N THR A 250 -16.83 7.14 4.07
CA THR A 250 -17.12 8.31 3.23
C THR A 250 -18.47 8.17 2.52
N SER A 251 -19.03 9.28 2.04
CA SER A 251 -20.25 9.31 1.21
C SER A 251 -19.95 9.32 -0.29
N GLU A 252 -18.68 9.40 -0.69
CA GLU A 252 -18.25 9.28 -2.09
C GLU A 252 -18.03 7.80 -2.48
N PRO A 253 -17.95 7.47 -3.78
CA PRO A 253 -17.54 6.14 -4.23
C PRO A 253 -16.21 5.72 -3.56
N ASN A 254 -16.15 4.52 -3.01
CA ASN A 254 -15.02 4.09 -2.18
C ASN A 254 -14.78 2.58 -2.27
N ASP A 255 -13.58 2.16 -1.88
CA ASP A 255 -13.14 0.77 -1.89
C ASP A 255 -13.48 0.00 -0.60
N GLY A 256 -14.33 0.56 0.27
CA GLY A 256 -14.64 0.07 1.61
C GLY A 256 -13.95 0.84 2.72
N LEU A 257 -12.77 1.42 2.46
CA LEU A 257 -12.02 2.20 3.45
C LEU A 257 -11.68 3.60 2.96
N VAL A 258 -11.30 3.73 1.69
CA VAL A 258 -10.74 4.93 1.10
C VAL A 258 -11.63 5.42 -0.02
N GLY A 259 -12.02 6.70 0.08
CA GLY A 259 -12.78 7.37 -0.96
C GLY A 259 -11.96 7.65 -2.22
N GLN A 260 -12.65 7.66 -3.35
CA GLN A 260 -12.08 7.90 -4.67
C GLN A 260 -11.17 9.13 -4.69
N CYS A 261 -11.68 10.31 -4.31
CA CYS A 261 -10.93 11.55 -4.43
C CYS A 261 -9.77 11.65 -3.45
N VAL A 262 -9.94 11.15 -2.22
CA VAL A 262 -8.88 11.19 -1.21
C VAL A 262 -7.73 10.24 -1.54
N SER A 263 -7.90 9.34 -2.52
CA SER A 263 -6.86 8.45 -3.03
C SER A 263 -5.89 9.09 -4.03
N HIS A 264 -6.25 10.25 -4.59
CA HIS A 264 -5.53 10.85 -5.71
C HIS A 264 -4.13 11.33 -5.33
N PHE A 265 -3.17 10.99 -6.18
CA PHE A 265 -1.78 11.41 -6.08
C PHE A 265 -1.06 11.34 -7.43
N GLY A 266 -0.28 12.37 -7.74
CA GLY A 266 0.42 12.50 -9.01
C GLY A 266 -0.54 12.32 -10.18
N LYS A 267 -0.12 11.52 -11.16
CA LYS A 267 -0.98 11.06 -12.26
C LYS A 267 -1.87 9.91 -11.80
N VAL A 268 -3.17 10.15 -11.76
CA VAL A 268 -4.20 9.14 -11.50
C VAL A 268 -4.32 8.27 -12.75
N ILE A 269 -3.86 7.02 -12.63
CA ILE A 269 -3.95 6.03 -13.71
C ILE A 269 -5.40 5.62 -13.90
N ARG A 270 -6.08 5.35 -12.79
CA ARG A 270 -7.51 5.06 -12.69
C ARG A 270 -7.90 5.07 -11.21
N ASP A 271 -9.00 5.68 -10.87
CA ASP A 271 -9.50 5.81 -9.49
C ASP A 271 -10.77 4.98 -9.23
N ASN A 272 -11.31 4.35 -10.28
CA ASN A 272 -12.58 3.63 -10.27
C ASN A 272 -12.46 2.17 -10.72
N TYR A 273 -11.39 1.48 -10.33
CA TYR A 273 -11.41 0.02 -10.50
C TYR A 273 -12.60 -0.59 -9.72
N PRO A 274 -13.24 -1.65 -10.26
CA PRO A 274 -14.24 -2.42 -9.52
C PRO A 274 -13.53 -3.36 -8.53
N HIS A 275 -12.76 -2.76 -7.62
CA HIS A 275 -11.95 -3.38 -6.59
C HIS A 275 -12.34 -2.78 -5.24
N ASN A 276 -12.45 -3.63 -4.23
CA ASN A 276 -12.40 -3.20 -2.84
C ASN A 276 -10.93 -2.95 -2.43
N HIS A 277 -10.71 -2.65 -1.15
CA HIS A 277 -9.38 -2.30 -0.66
C HIS A 277 -8.37 -3.45 -0.77
N ASP A 278 -8.80 -4.70 -0.55
CA ASP A 278 -7.90 -5.86 -0.55
C ASP A 278 -7.80 -6.55 -1.91
N ASP A 279 -8.81 -6.39 -2.77
CA ASP A 279 -8.72 -6.71 -4.20
C ASP A 279 -7.49 -6.02 -4.81
N ALA A 280 -7.15 -4.80 -4.38
CA ALA A 280 -5.98 -4.05 -4.86
C ALA A 280 -4.66 -4.82 -4.70
N ILE A 281 -4.55 -5.66 -3.68
CA ILE A 281 -3.39 -6.51 -3.39
C ILE A 281 -3.65 -7.98 -3.71
N ASN A 282 -4.69 -8.24 -4.52
CA ASN A 282 -5.14 -9.56 -4.99
C ASN A 282 -5.56 -10.48 -3.84
N GLN A 283 -6.12 -9.91 -2.78
CA GLN A 283 -6.66 -10.64 -1.65
C GLN A 283 -8.19 -10.68 -1.70
N LEU A 284 -8.84 -11.69 -1.12
CA LEU A 284 -8.23 -12.86 -0.47
C LEU A 284 -7.93 -14.00 -1.48
N PHE A 285 -6.70 -14.50 -1.54
CA PHE A 285 -6.29 -15.60 -2.44
C PHE A 285 -6.61 -15.39 -3.94
N GLY A 286 -6.70 -14.13 -4.39
CA GLY A 286 -7.07 -13.77 -5.76
C GLY A 286 -8.55 -13.93 -6.08
N VAL A 287 -9.39 -14.24 -5.09
CA VAL A 287 -10.85 -14.13 -5.19
C VAL A 287 -11.19 -12.65 -5.31
N ARG A 288 -12.01 -12.32 -6.32
CA ARG A 288 -12.38 -10.95 -6.68
C ARG A 288 -13.61 -10.96 -7.56
N GLY A 289 -14.14 -9.78 -7.90
CA GLY A 289 -15.25 -9.67 -8.86
C GLY A 289 -14.95 -10.35 -10.20
N LEU A 290 -15.90 -11.12 -10.73
CA LEU A 290 -15.73 -11.96 -11.94
C LEU A 290 -15.24 -11.18 -13.18
N PHE A 291 -15.68 -9.93 -13.31
CA PHE A 291 -15.32 -9.04 -14.42
C PHE A 291 -14.35 -7.93 -14.02
N ALA A 292 -13.82 -7.98 -12.80
CA ALA A 292 -12.84 -7.02 -12.37
C ALA A 292 -11.51 -7.24 -13.12
N PRO A 293 -10.76 -6.19 -13.47
CA PRO A 293 -9.39 -6.34 -13.96
C PRO A 293 -8.51 -7.09 -12.96
N ASN A 294 -7.60 -7.94 -13.44
CA ASN A 294 -6.71 -8.68 -12.55
C ASN A 294 -5.72 -7.73 -11.87
N PRO A 295 -5.68 -7.66 -10.52
CA PRO A 295 -4.71 -6.83 -9.82
C PRO A 295 -3.29 -7.13 -10.30
N THR A 296 -2.92 -8.40 -10.46
CA THR A 296 -1.59 -8.78 -10.99
C THR A 296 -1.30 -8.17 -12.37
N ASP A 297 -2.31 -8.06 -13.24
CA ASP A 297 -2.16 -7.40 -14.54
C ASP A 297 -2.03 -5.89 -14.42
N VAL A 298 -2.72 -5.26 -13.46
CA VAL A 298 -2.58 -3.83 -13.15
C VAL A 298 -1.13 -3.52 -12.75
N TYR A 299 -0.52 -4.32 -11.85
CA TYR A 299 0.90 -4.15 -11.49
C TYR A 299 1.84 -4.39 -12.68
N ARG A 300 1.59 -5.42 -13.50
CA ARG A 300 2.40 -5.69 -14.70
C ARG A 300 2.34 -4.54 -15.70
N GLN A 301 1.14 -4.01 -15.97
CA GLN A 301 0.95 -2.85 -16.85
C GLN A 301 1.64 -1.61 -16.29
N HIS A 302 1.60 -1.40 -14.97
CA HIS A 302 2.30 -0.29 -14.34
C HIS A 302 3.83 -0.46 -14.37
N ALA A 303 4.35 -1.66 -14.16
CA ALA A 303 5.79 -1.92 -14.34
C ALA A 303 6.24 -1.61 -15.78
N ASN A 304 5.44 -1.97 -16.79
CA ASN A 304 5.71 -1.59 -18.18
C ASN A 304 5.61 -0.06 -18.38
N ARG A 305 4.66 0.62 -17.71
CA ARG A 305 4.57 2.10 -17.71
C ARG A 305 5.84 2.74 -17.15
N LEU A 306 6.38 2.22 -16.05
CA LEU A 306 7.62 2.68 -15.44
C LEU A 306 8.83 2.44 -16.36
N LYS A 307 8.94 1.24 -16.94
CA LYS A 307 9.94 0.89 -17.96
C LYS A 307 9.93 1.90 -19.12
N ASN A 308 8.76 2.17 -19.70
CA ASN A 308 8.61 3.10 -20.82
C ASN A 308 8.87 4.56 -20.41
N ALA A 309 8.74 4.88 -19.11
CA ALA A 309 9.12 6.17 -18.56
C ALA A 309 10.61 6.28 -18.21
N GLY A 310 11.40 5.23 -18.45
CA GLY A 310 12.85 5.19 -18.22
C GLY A 310 13.24 5.02 -16.75
N VAL A 311 12.33 4.52 -15.91
CA VAL A 311 12.54 4.27 -14.48
C VAL A 311 12.36 2.82 -14.11
#